data_AF-A0A8D8W2X1-F1
#
_entry.id   AF-A0A8D8W2X1-F1
#
_cell.length_a   1.000
_cell.length_b   1.000
_cell.length_c   1.000
_cell.angle_alpha   90.00
_cell.angle_beta   90.00
_cell.angle_gamma   90.00
#
_symmetry.space_group_name_H-M   'P 1'
#
loop_
_entity.id
_entity.type
_entity.pdbx_description
1 polymer ?
#
loop_
_entity_poly.entity_id
_entity_poly.type
_entity_poly.pdbx_seq_one_letter_code
_entity_poly.pdbx_strand_id
1 'polypeptide(L)'
;VDRHEAQKKEDRPKIAALLAEQSAKLNADIPKRHKFQNGIKLTKEYVDRHEAQIKEDKPKIAKLMQRQDAPDQFDWREKNPEYITPVGSQGDCGSCWAFAFTGQLESAYAIQHKTKAEPLSKSEFVECLSKSCAGATFQEAYEYAAKNGLLPEQKYPYRNLDSKKPCKRREISFNETLVKPVNFTQVGRYYLASDNHLEIKNLLFQYGPAW
;
A
#
# COMPACT_ATOMS: atom_id res chain seq x y z
N VAL A 1 4.59 -28.63 -36.28
CA VAL A 1 4.20 -27.20 -36.20
C VAL A 1 2.75 -27.16 -35.81
N ASP A 2 2.42 -26.58 -34.66
CA ASP A 2 1.22 -26.98 -33.92
C ASP A 2 -0.07 -26.32 -34.40
N ARG A 3 -1.14 -27.12 -34.49
CA ARG A 3 -2.50 -26.59 -34.76
C ARG A 3 -2.91 -25.58 -33.68
N HIS A 4 -2.51 -25.81 -32.44
CA HIS A 4 -2.75 -24.86 -31.34
C HIS A 4 -2.04 -23.51 -31.50
N GLU A 5 -0.89 -23.44 -32.17
CA GLU A 5 -0.23 -22.16 -32.44
C GLU A 5 -0.91 -21.39 -33.58
N ALA A 6 -1.30 -22.10 -34.65
CA ALA A 6 -2.09 -21.51 -35.73
C ALA A 6 -3.42 -20.93 -35.20
N GLN A 7 -4.16 -21.73 -34.41
CA GLN A 7 -5.40 -21.32 -33.74
C GLN A 7 -5.18 -20.08 -32.85
N LYS A 8 -4.15 -20.09 -31.98
CA LYS A 8 -3.75 -18.93 -31.15
C LYS A 8 -3.29 -17.70 -31.95
N LYS A 9 -2.99 -17.83 -33.24
CA LYS A 9 -2.60 -16.72 -34.12
C LYS A 9 -3.79 -16.14 -34.86
N GLU A 10 -4.75 -16.97 -35.25
CA GLU A 10 -6.01 -16.58 -35.89
C GLU A 10 -7.04 -16.00 -34.91
N ASP A 11 -7.11 -16.55 -33.69
CA ASP A 11 -8.09 -16.10 -32.68
C ASP A 11 -7.61 -14.88 -31.89
N ARG A 12 -6.30 -14.57 -31.87
CA ARG A 12 -5.76 -13.37 -31.21
C ARG A 12 -6.40 -12.05 -31.71
N PRO A 13 -6.52 -11.77 -33.02
CA PRO A 13 -7.23 -10.57 -33.49
C PRO A 13 -8.73 -10.62 -33.19
N LYS A 14 -9.37 -11.80 -33.19
CA LYS A 14 -10.81 -11.94 -32.84
C LYS A 14 -11.05 -11.60 -31.37
N ILE A 15 -10.19 -12.10 -30.48
CA ILE A 15 -10.19 -11.80 -29.04
C ILE A 15 -9.86 -10.32 -28.80
N ALA A 16 -8.88 -9.75 -29.51
CA ALA A 16 -8.57 -8.32 -29.41
C ALA A 16 -9.75 -7.44 -29.85
N ALA A 17 -10.46 -7.81 -30.91
CA ALA A 17 -11.68 -7.12 -31.35
C ALA A 17 -12.81 -7.25 -30.34
N LEU A 18 -13.05 -8.44 -29.78
CA LEU A 18 -14.04 -8.67 -28.72
C LEU A 18 -13.71 -7.87 -27.44
N LEU A 19 -12.45 -7.81 -27.03
CA LEU A 19 -12.01 -7.02 -25.88
C LEU A 19 -12.14 -5.51 -26.15
N ALA A 20 -11.86 -5.05 -27.37
CA ALA A 20 -12.08 -3.67 -27.77
C ALA A 20 -13.57 -3.31 -27.80
N GLU A 21 -14.43 -4.20 -28.30
CA GLU A 21 -15.89 -4.01 -28.34
C GLU A 21 -16.50 -4.06 -26.93
N GLN A 22 -16.06 -4.98 -26.07
CA GLN A 22 -16.45 -5.02 -24.65
C GLN A 22 -15.98 -3.78 -23.91
N SER A 23 -14.75 -3.30 -24.15
CA SER A 23 -14.25 -2.05 -23.57
C SER A 23 -15.06 -0.84 -24.07
N ALA A 24 -15.42 -0.80 -25.36
CA ALA A 24 -16.26 0.25 -25.92
C ALA A 24 -17.67 0.26 -25.30
N LYS A 25 -18.29 -0.91 -25.10
CA LYS A 25 -19.59 -1.04 -24.42
C LYS A 25 -19.51 -0.64 -22.94
N LEU A 26 -18.49 -1.10 -22.22
CA LEU A 26 -18.25 -0.69 -20.83
C LEU A 26 -18.08 0.85 -20.71
N ASN A 27 -17.30 1.45 -21.61
CA ASN A 27 -17.12 2.90 -21.69
C ASN A 27 -18.39 3.67 -22.09
N ALA A 28 -19.33 3.02 -22.80
CA ALA A 28 -20.60 3.62 -23.20
C ALA A 28 -21.66 3.65 -22.08
N ASP A 29 -21.60 2.72 -21.11
CA ASP A 29 -22.54 2.67 -19.97
C ASP A 29 -22.09 3.51 -18.75
N ILE A 30 -20.78 3.74 -18.60
CA ILE A 30 -20.19 4.60 -17.54
C ILE A 30 -20.87 5.98 -17.34
N PRO A 31 -21.34 6.72 -18.38
CA PRO A 31 -21.87 8.08 -18.21
C PRO A 31 -23.08 8.25 -17.27
N LYS A 32 -23.77 7.16 -16.87
CA LYS A 32 -25.02 7.23 -16.10
C LYS A 32 -24.90 6.89 -14.61
N ARG A 33 -23.79 6.32 -14.13
CA ARG A 33 -23.54 6.08 -12.70
C ARG A 33 -22.06 6.31 -12.33
N HIS A 34 -21.78 7.52 -11.84
CA HIS A 34 -20.47 8.04 -11.44
C HIS A 34 -19.49 8.32 -12.59
N LYS A 35 -19.17 9.60 -12.81
CA LYS A 35 -18.16 10.07 -13.77
C LYS A 35 -16.74 9.81 -13.25
N PHE A 36 -16.28 8.57 -13.35
CA PHE A 36 -14.84 8.25 -13.27
C PHE A 36 -14.22 8.25 -14.67
N GLN A 37 -14.20 9.44 -15.29
CA GLN A 37 -13.36 9.69 -16.47
C GLN A 37 -12.00 10.19 -15.99
N ASN A 38 -10.92 9.56 -16.48
CA ASN A 38 -9.51 9.94 -16.52
C ASN A 38 -8.98 10.89 -15.42
N GLY A 39 -7.99 10.41 -14.66
CA GLY A 39 -7.11 11.13 -13.71
C GLY A 39 -7.54 12.53 -13.29
N ILE A 40 -7.98 12.68 -12.03
CA ILE A 40 -8.48 13.93 -11.44
C ILE A 40 -7.64 15.12 -11.90
N LYS A 41 -8.21 15.97 -12.76
CA LYS A 41 -7.46 17.08 -13.35
C LYS A 41 -7.24 18.19 -12.33
N LEU A 42 -6.00 18.29 -11.89
CA LEU A 42 -5.55 19.15 -10.80
C LEU A 42 -5.66 20.62 -11.19
N THR A 43 -6.04 21.47 -10.23
CA THR A 43 -6.04 22.93 -10.44
C THR A 43 -4.59 23.43 -10.53
N LYS A 44 -4.34 24.43 -11.37
CA LYS A 44 -3.02 25.06 -11.47
C LYS A 44 -2.53 25.54 -10.10
N GLU A 45 -3.41 26.20 -9.34
CA GLU A 45 -3.19 26.65 -7.96
C GLU A 45 -2.76 25.53 -6.99
N TYR A 46 -3.11 24.27 -7.23
CA TYR A 46 -2.60 23.15 -6.46
C TYR A 46 -1.20 22.75 -6.93
N VAL A 47 -0.97 22.65 -8.24
CA VAL A 47 0.36 22.31 -8.81
C VAL A 47 1.40 23.34 -8.37
N ASP A 48 1.10 24.63 -8.55
CA ASP A 48 1.95 25.76 -8.15
C ASP A 48 2.29 25.71 -6.64
N ARG A 49 1.34 25.28 -5.78
CA ARG A 49 1.57 25.12 -4.32
C ARG A 49 2.43 23.93 -3.92
N HIS A 50 2.60 22.93 -4.78
CA HIS A 50 3.31 21.69 -4.47
C HIS A 50 4.48 21.39 -5.43
N GLU A 51 4.84 22.35 -6.30
CA GLU A 51 5.86 22.19 -7.35
C GLU A 51 7.20 21.66 -6.79
N ALA A 52 7.64 22.18 -5.65
CA ALA A 52 8.88 21.75 -4.99
C ALA A 52 8.86 20.24 -4.64
N GLN A 53 7.77 19.75 -4.06
CA GLN A 53 7.60 18.33 -3.69
C GLN A 53 7.55 17.45 -4.94
N ILE A 54 6.77 17.86 -5.95
CA ILE A 54 6.65 17.16 -7.24
C ILE A 54 8.03 17.05 -7.92
N LYS A 55 8.83 18.12 -7.88
CA LYS A 55 10.19 18.18 -8.42
C LYS A 55 11.18 17.29 -7.66
N GLU A 56 11.00 17.12 -6.36
CA GLU A 56 11.85 16.26 -5.53
C GLU A 56 11.51 14.76 -5.67
N ASP A 57 10.23 14.39 -5.71
CA ASP A 57 9.80 12.99 -5.70
C ASP A 57 9.81 12.32 -7.09
N LYS A 58 9.57 13.08 -8.17
CA LYS A 58 9.61 12.57 -9.55
C LYS A 58 10.89 11.77 -9.89
N PRO A 59 12.12 12.24 -9.60
CA PRO A 59 13.34 11.44 -9.84
C PRO A 59 13.48 10.23 -8.90
N LYS A 60 12.90 10.26 -7.69
CA LYS A 60 12.90 9.09 -6.78
C LYS A 60 12.05 7.98 -7.35
N ILE A 61 10.81 8.29 -7.75
CA ILE A 61 9.85 7.34 -8.31
C ILE A 61 10.36 6.79 -9.65
N ALA A 62 10.87 7.66 -10.53
CA ALA A 62 11.48 7.24 -11.79
C ALA A 62 12.73 6.33 -11.62
N LYS A 63 13.40 6.36 -10.46
CA LYS A 63 14.49 5.43 -10.11
C LYS A 63 13.94 4.11 -9.55
N LEU A 64 12.88 4.14 -8.75
CA LEU A 64 12.24 2.93 -8.20
C LEU A 64 11.66 2.04 -9.31
N MET A 65 11.09 2.62 -10.37
CA MET A 65 10.47 1.89 -11.48
C MET A 65 11.44 0.99 -12.28
N GLN A 66 12.74 1.27 -12.29
CA GLN A 66 13.71 0.72 -13.25
C GLN A 66 14.03 -0.78 -13.10
N ARG A 67 13.43 -1.50 -12.14
CA ARG A 67 13.82 -2.88 -11.82
C ARG A 67 13.07 -3.93 -12.63
N GLN A 68 11.74 -3.86 -12.71
CA GLN A 68 10.92 -4.86 -13.40
C GLN A 68 9.48 -4.38 -13.63
N ASP A 69 8.92 -4.65 -14.81
CA ASP A 69 7.47 -4.52 -15.05
C ASP A 69 6.69 -5.67 -14.40
N ALA A 70 5.56 -5.33 -13.78
CA ALA A 70 4.69 -6.28 -13.11
C ALA A 70 3.80 -7.03 -14.13
N PRO A 71 3.47 -8.32 -13.88
CA PRO A 71 2.57 -9.09 -14.73
C PRO A 71 1.13 -8.55 -14.68
N ASP A 72 0.27 -8.99 -15.59
CA ASP A 72 -1.12 -8.51 -15.69
C ASP A 72 -1.99 -8.89 -14.47
N GLN A 73 -1.62 -9.95 -13.77
CA GLN A 73 -2.23 -10.37 -12.51
C GLN A 73 -1.14 -10.78 -11.51
N PHE A 74 -1.23 -10.26 -10.29
CA PHE A 74 -0.36 -10.61 -9.18
C PHE A 74 -1.09 -10.43 -7.85
N ASP A 75 -0.89 -11.36 -6.92
CA ASP A 75 -1.37 -11.25 -5.55
C ASP A 75 -0.30 -11.82 -4.59
N TRP A 76 0.18 -11.00 -3.67
CA TRP A 76 1.13 -11.44 -2.64
C TRP A 76 0.59 -12.61 -1.81
N ARG A 77 -0.72 -12.65 -1.55
CA ARG A 77 -1.39 -13.71 -0.77
C ARG A 77 -1.35 -15.07 -1.46
N GLU A 78 -1.28 -15.09 -2.79
CA GLU A 78 -1.17 -16.33 -3.56
C GLU A 78 0.28 -16.72 -3.85
N LYS A 79 1.14 -15.73 -4.11
CA LYS A 79 2.49 -15.97 -4.65
C LYS A 79 3.58 -16.06 -3.58
N ASN A 80 3.41 -15.35 -2.46
CA ASN A 80 4.34 -15.37 -1.32
C ASN A 80 3.54 -15.15 0.00
N PRO A 81 2.62 -16.07 0.37
CA PRO A 81 1.76 -15.92 1.55
C PRO A 81 2.52 -15.70 2.85
N GLU A 82 3.77 -16.16 2.95
CA GLU A 82 4.66 -15.95 4.09
C GLU A 82 5.02 -14.48 4.36
N TYR A 83 4.87 -13.59 3.37
CA TYR A 83 5.09 -12.15 3.52
C TYR A 83 3.82 -11.37 3.88
N ILE A 84 2.66 -12.02 4.00
CA ILE A 84 1.39 -11.37 4.34
C ILE A 84 0.89 -11.87 5.70
N THR A 85 0.61 -10.95 6.62
CA THR A 85 0.05 -11.26 7.94
C THR A 85 -1.45 -11.54 7.87
N PRO A 86 -2.02 -12.31 8.84
CA PRO A 86 -3.45 -12.55 8.91
C PRO A 86 -4.27 -11.25 9.04
N VAL A 87 -5.47 -11.23 8.47
CA VAL A 87 -6.39 -10.08 8.54
C VAL A 87 -6.78 -9.82 10.00
N GLY A 88 -6.38 -8.65 10.52
CA GLY A 88 -6.78 -8.17 11.84
C GLY A 88 -8.13 -7.45 11.85
N SER A 89 -8.64 -7.13 13.04
CA SER A 89 -9.86 -6.35 13.23
C SER A 89 -9.61 -5.16 14.16
N GLN A 90 -10.06 -3.98 13.74
CA GLN A 90 -9.96 -2.72 14.51
C GLN A 90 -11.15 -2.49 15.48
N GLY A 91 -12.20 -3.29 15.39
CA GLY A 91 -13.46 -3.03 16.10
C GLY A 91 -14.00 -1.62 15.84
N ASP A 92 -14.61 -1.00 16.85
CA ASP A 92 -15.20 0.34 16.77
C ASP A 92 -14.16 1.49 16.87
N CYS A 93 -12.87 1.17 17.06
CA CYS A 93 -11.80 2.16 17.13
C CYS A 93 -11.42 2.64 15.72
N GLY A 94 -11.28 3.96 15.53
CA GLY A 94 -10.73 4.60 14.31
C GLY A 94 -9.22 4.40 14.15
N SER A 95 -8.74 3.16 14.27
CA SER A 95 -7.34 2.76 14.17
C SER A 95 -6.93 2.19 12.80
N CYS A 96 -7.76 2.34 11.76
CA CYS A 96 -7.48 1.87 10.39
C CYS A 96 -6.08 2.25 9.89
N TRP A 97 -5.62 3.46 10.19
CA TRP A 97 -4.28 3.97 9.91
C TRP A 97 -3.16 3.12 10.53
N ALA A 98 -3.35 2.64 11.77
CA ALA A 98 -2.37 1.79 12.46
C ALA A 98 -2.34 0.39 11.84
N PHE A 99 -3.49 -0.17 11.45
CA PHE A 99 -3.57 -1.44 10.73
C PHE A 99 -2.94 -1.34 9.34
N ALA A 100 -3.18 -0.26 8.60
CA ALA A 100 -2.60 -0.04 7.28
C ALA A 100 -1.07 0.14 7.33
N PHE A 101 -0.56 1.00 8.24
CA PHE A 101 0.88 1.19 8.42
C PHE A 101 1.59 -0.09 8.87
N THR A 102 1.02 -0.80 9.86
CA THR A 102 1.63 -2.05 10.35
C THR A 102 1.60 -3.13 9.28
N GLY A 103 0.50 -3.35 8.56
CA GLY A 103 0.43 -4.32 7.46
C GLY A 103 1.42 -4.03 6.32
N GLN A 104 1.61 -2.75 5.96
CA GLN A 104 2.65 -2.34 5.01
C GLN A 104 4.05 -2.67 5.54
N LEU A 105 4.37 -2.25 6.78
CA LEU A 105 5.70 -2.41 7.36
C LEU A 105 6.06 -3.89 7.65
N GLU A 106 5.09 -4.68 8.11
CA GLU A 106 5.19 -6.14 8.27
C GLU A 106 5.61 -6.80 6.95
N SER A 107 4.88 -6.49 5.88
CA SER A 107 5.12 -7.07 4.56
C SER A 107 6.46 -6.60 3.95
N ALA A 108 6.74 -5.29 4.02
CA ALA A 108 7.95 -4.70 3.46
C ALA A 108 9.22 -5.20 4.16
N TYR A 109 9.18 -5.34 5.50
CA TYR A 109 10.28 -5.93 6.27
C TYR A 109 10.52 -7.40 5.88
N ALA A 110 9.44 -8.19 5.80
CA ALA A 110 9.49 -9.61 5.43
C ALA A 110 10.09 -9.82 4.02
N ILE A 111 9.63 -9.05 3.03
CA ILE A 111 10.15 -9.06 1.65
C ILE A 111 11.62 -8.64 1.61
N GLN A 112 11.99 -7.55 2.29
CA GLN A 112 13.37 -7.03 2.28
C GLN A 112 14.36 -8.00 2.93
N HIS A 113 13.99 -8.64 4.03
CA HIS A 113 14.86 -9.54 4.79
C HIS A 113 14.73 -11.02 4.41
N LYS A 114 13.77 -11.37 3.53
CA LYS A 114 13.41 -12.75 3.16
C LYS A 114 13.05 -13.61 4.38
N THR A 115 12.28 -13.02 5.29
CA THR A 115 11.74 -13.68 6.48
C THR A 115 10.24 -13.80 6.38
N LYS A 116 9.62 -14.65 7.21
CA LYS A 116 8.17 -14.60 7.41
C LYS A 116 7.76 -13.25 8.00
N ALA A 117 6.59 -12.74 7.61
CA ALA A 117 5.98 -11.57 8.22
C ALA A 117 5.40 -11.94 9.60
N GLU A 118 5.83 -11.22 10.63
CA GLU A 118 5.31 -11.34 12.00
C GLU A 118 4.53 -10.08 12.38
N PRO A 119 3.28 -10.18 12.86
CA PRO A 119 2.47 -9.01 13.16
C PRO A 119 3.12 -8.07 14.18
N LEU A 120 3.07 -6.77 13.90
CA LEU A 120 3.53 -5.67 14.75
C LEU A 120 2.36 -5.05 15.52
N SER A 121 2.65 -4.41 16.66
CA SER A 121 1.63 -3.91 17.59
C SER A 121 0.81 -2.77 17.02
N LYS A 122 -0.50 -2.99 16.87
CA LYS A 122 -1.47 -1.91 16.58
C LYS A 122 -1.80 -1.11 17.83
N SER A 123 -1.80 -1.75 19.01
CA SER A 123 -2.03 -1.09 20.31
C SER A 123 -0.98 -0.03 20.62
N GLU A 124 0.30 -0.31 20.32
CA GLU A 124 1.39 0.64 20.56
C GLU A 124 1.12 1.99 19.87
N PHE A 125 0.73 1.98 18.59
CA PHE A 125 0.39 3.19 17.86
C PHE A 125 -0.79 3.95 18.49
N VAL A 126 -1.88 3.26 18.80
CA VAL A 126 -3.11 3.89 19.30
C VAL A 126 -2.92 4.41 20.74
N GLU A 127 -2.26 3.65 21.62
CA GLU A 127 -2.03 4.03 23.03
C GLU A 127 -0.85 5.02 23.20
N CYS A 128 0.19 4.98 22.36
CA CYS A 128 1.43 5.76 22.55
C CYS A 128 1.65 6.92 21.56
N LEU A 129 1.17 6.85 20.31
CA LEU A 129 1.24 7.95 19.35
C LEU A 129 -0.02 8.82 19.45
N SER A 130 -1.15 8.33 18.97
CA SER A 130 -2.41 9.11 18.90
C SER A 130 -3.06 9.29 20.28
N LYS A 131 -2.83 8.33 21.21
CA LYS A 131 -3.48 8.24 22.53
C LYS A 131 -5.01 8.20 22.45
N SER A 132 -5.54 7.88 21.27
CA SER A 132 -6.95 8.02 20.91
C SER A 132 -7.30 7.17 19.69
N CYS A 133 -8.59 6.92 19.50
CA CYS A 133 -9.14 6.32 18.29
C CYS A 133 -9.53 7.36 17.22
N ALA A 134 -9.03 8.60 17.31
CA ALA A 134 -9.40 9.68 16.38
C ALA A 134 -8.61 9.66 15.05
N GLY A 135 -7.49 8.94 15.00
CA GLY A 135 -6.63 8.85 13.82
C GLY A 135 -5.17 9.20 14.10
N ALA A 136 -4.32 8.97 13.10
CA ALA A 136 -3.06 9.67 12.88
C ALA A 136 -2.75 9.65 11.37
N THR A 137 -1.90 10.55 10.89
CA THR A 137 -1.43 10.58 9.51
C THR A 137 -0.29 9.58 9.27
N PHE A 138 -0.01 9.27 8.00
CA PHE A 138 1.17 8.50 7.61
C PHE A 138 2.46 9.07 8.18
N GLN A 139 2.62 10.40 8.18
CA GLN A 139 3.83 11.07 8.63
C GLN A 139 4.09 10.81 10.13
N GLU A 140 3.06 10.97 10.96
CA GLU A 140 3.14 10.73 12.41
C GLU A 140 3.44 9.25 12.71
N ALA A 141 2.81 8.32 11.98
CA ALA A 141 3.07 6.89 12.13
C ALA A 141 4.51 6.51 11.72
N TYR A 142 5.00 7.06 10.60
CA TYR A 142 6.36 6.88 10.12
C TYR A 142 7.40 7.42 11.12
N GLU A 143 7.25 8.67 11.55
CA GLU A 143 8.19 9.32 12.48
C GLU A 143 8.24 8.60 13.83
N TYR A 144 7.08 8.14 14.32
CA TYR A 144 7.00 7.32 15.51
C TYR A 144 7.73 5.98 15.33
N ALA A 145 7.46 5.26 14.23
CA ALA A 145 8.05 3.95 13.98
C ALA A 145 9.56 4.01 13.71
N ALA A 146 10.06 4.99 12.95
CA ALA A 146 11.49 5.19 12.70
C ALA A 146 12.24 5.47 14.02
N LYS A 147 11.69 6.37 14.85
CA LYS A 147 12.25 6.74 16.15
C LYS A 147 12.24 5.57 17.13
N ASN A 148 11.07 4.96 17.36
CA ASN A 148 10.89 3.97 18.42
C ASN A 148 11.19 2.53 17.98
N GLY A 149 10.74 2.13 16.79
CA GLY A 149 10.64 0.73 16.34
C GLY A 149 9.48 0.00 17.01
N LEU A 150 8.66 -0.71 16.24
CA LEU A 150 7.43 -1.31 16.75
C LEU A 150 7.69 -2.66 17.44
N LEU A 151 6.99 -2.91 18.55
CA LEU A 151 6.96 -4.23 19.19
C LEU A 151 6.20 -5.25 18.33
N PRO A 152 6.51 -6.55 18.45
CA PRO A 152 5.62 -7.60 17.97
C PRO A 152 4.26 -7.52 18.66
N GLU A 153 3.19 -7.75 17.90
CA GLU A 153 1.80 -7.85 18.37
C GLU A 153 1.68 -8.83 19.54
N GLN A 154 2.42 -9.94 19.52
CA GLN A 154 2.44 -10.94 20.60
C GLN A 154 2.93 -10.38 21.96
N LYS A 155 3.77 -9.33 21.95
CA LYS A 155 4.29 -8.67 23.17
C LYS A 155 3.37 -7.53 23.62
N TYR A 156 2.68 -6.87 22.69
CA TYR A 156 1.75 -5.76 22.96
C TYR A 156 0.47 -5.93 22.12
N PRO A 157 -0.43 -6.85 22.49
CA PRO A 157 -1.57 -7.22 21.64
C PRO A 157 -2.56 -6.09 21.43
N TYR A 158 -3.20 -6.08 20.26
CA TYR A 158 -4.38 -5.29 20.00
C TYR A 158 -5.50 -5.74 20.94
N ARG A 159 -6.05 -4.75 21.64
CA ARG A 159 -7.25 -4.86 22.45
C ARG A 159 -8.31 -4.06 21.71
N ASN A 160 -9.60 -4.32 21.90
CA ASN A 160 -10.62 -3.37 21.43
C ASN A 160 -10.47 -2.09 22.26
N LEU A 161 -9.81 -1.08 21.69
CA LEU A 161 -9.39 0.11 22.41
C LEU A 161 -10.54 1.10 22.50
N ASP A 162 -11.21 1.14 23.65
CA ASP A 162 -11.89 2.35 24.07
C ASP A 162 -10.85 3.45 24.36
N SER A 163 -11.25 4.69 24.13
CA SER A 163 -10.45 5.90 24.29
C SER A 163 -9.77 5.99 25.67
N LYS A 164 -8.56 6.55 25.71
CA LYS A 164 -7.78 6.87 26.94
C LYS A 164 -7.13 5.67 27.67
N LYS A 165 -6.81 4.56 27.00
CA LYS A 165 -5.84 3.60 27.57
C LYS A 165 -4.43 4.22 27.65
N PRO A 166 -3.67 4.04 28.74
CA PRO A 166 -2.33 4.61 28.88
C PRO A 166 -1.28 3.81 28.10
N CYS A 167 -0.34 4.49 27.45
CA CYS A 167 0.81 3.87 26.79
C CYS A 167 1.65 3.00 27.73
N LYS A 168 1.63 1.68 27.52
CA LYS A 168 2.38 0.69 28.32
C LYS A 168 3.69 0.21 27.68
N ARG A 169 4.11 0.73 26.52
CA ARG A 169 5.34 0.32 25.82
C ARG A 169 6.58 0.21 26.71
N ARG A 170 6.75 1.12 27.69
CA ARG A 170 7.91 1.12 28.62
C ARG A 170 7.88 0.03 29.70
N GLU A 171 6.73 -0.61 29.91
CA GLU A 171 6.57 -1.74 30.85
C GLU A 171 6.96 -3.08 30.21
N ILE A 172 7.18 -3.11 28.89
CA ILE A 172 7.39 -4.33 28.09
C ILE A 172 8.89 -4.47 27.80
N SER A 173 9.51 -5.51 28.34
CA SER A 173 10.88 -5.89 27.98
C SER A 173 10.89 -6.68 26.66
N PHE A 174 11.90 -6.43 25.84
CA PHE A 174 12.14 -7.12 24.58
C PHE A 174 13.65 -7.24 24.35
N ASN A 175 14.10 -8.41 23.90
CA ASN A 175 15.50 -8.68 23.55
C ASN A 175 15.68 -8.84 22.03
N GLU A 176 14.60 -8.67 21.27
CA GLU A 176 14.50 -8.85 19.83
C GLU A 176 14.73 -7.51 19.09
N THR A 177 15.24 -7.55 17.86
CA THR A 177 15.40 -6.34 17.04
C THR A 177 14.02 -5.81 16.62
N LEU A 178 13.66 -4.60 17.07
CA LEU A 178 12.41 -3.93 16.68
C LEU A 178 12.41 -3.58 15.19
N VAL A 179 11.28 -3.80 14.52
CA VAL A 179 11.10 -3.39 13.11
C VAL A 179 10.99 -1.86 13.03
N LYS A 180 11.82 -1.27 12.16
CA LYS A 180 11.90 0.17 11.92
C LYS A 180 11.86 0.47 10.42
N PRO A 181 11.00 1.39 9.95
CA PRO A 181 11.13 1.93 8.61
C PRO A 181 12.36 2.86 8.56
N VAL A 182 13.16 2.73 7.49
CA VAL A 182 14.40 3.52 7.31
C VAL A 182 14.18 4.70 6.35
N ASN A 183 13.23 4.56 5.42
CA ASN A 183 12.80 5.58 4.47
C ASN A 183 11.36 5.25 4.02
N PHE A 184 10.69 6.20 3.36
CA PHE A 184 9.46 5.96 2.60
C PHE A 184 9.50 6.71 1.28
N THR A 185 8.51 6.50 0.41
CA THR A 185 8.27 7.35 -0.77
C THR A 185 6.77 7.41 -0.98
N GLN A 186 6.20 8.61 -0.94
CA GLN A 186 4.77 8.79 -1.07
C GLN A 186 4.37 8.88 -2.55
N VAL A 187 3.54 7.93 -2.98
CA VAL A 187 2.89 7.93 -4.30
C VAL A 187 1.48 8.50 -4.16
N GLY A 188 0.84 8.98 -5.22
CA GLY A 188 -0.55 9.46 -5.20
C GLY A 188 -0.75 10.89 -4.68
N ARG A 189 -0.29 11.20 -3.46
CA ARG A 189 -0.85 12.26 -2.60
C ARG A 189 -0.85 13.69 -3.16
N TYR A 190 0.10 14.04 -4.04
CA TYR A 190 0.26 15.39 -4.60
C TYR A 190 0.38 15.39 -6.14
N TYR A 191 -0.47 14.59 -6.81
CA TYR A 191 -0.45 14.39 -8.27
C TYR A 191 0.72 13.57 -8.84
N LEU A 192 1.02 12.47 -8.15
CA LEU A 192 1.35 11.21 -8.83
C LEU A 192 0.31 10.12 -8.48
N ALA A 193 -0.97 10.53 -8.49
CA ALA A 193 -2.08 9.63 -8.75
C ALA A 193 -2.04 9.36 -10.26
N SER A 194 -1.25 8.36 -10.64
CA SER A 194 -0.84 8.12 -12.00
C SER A 194 -2.02 7.68 -12.89
N ASP A 195 -2.21 8.35 -14.03
CA ASP A 195 -2.95 7.76 -15.17
C ASP A 195 -2.33 6.39 -15.52
N ASN A 196 -1.00 6.35 -15.40
CA ASN A 196 -0.15 5.18 -15.42
C ASN A 196 -0.30 4.35 -14.13
N HIS A 197 -1.48 3.78 -13.89
CA HIS A 197 -1.76 2.78 -12.84
C HIS A 197 -0.71 1.65 -12.76
N LEU A 198 0.00 1.41 -13.87
CA LEU A 198 1.21 0.59 -13.98
C LEU A 198 2.33 0.98 -13.00
N GLU A 199 2.50 2.26 -12.62
CA GLU A 199 3.42 2.70 -11.57
C GLU A 199 3.07 2.05 -10.22
N ILE A 200 1.80 2.16 -9.82
CA ILE A 200 1.31 1.53 -8.58
C ILE A 200 1.41 0.00 -8.71
N LYS A 201 1.08 -0.58 -9.88
CA LYS A 201 1.23 -2.02 -10.17
C LYS A 201 2.68 -2.50 -9.99
N ASN A 202 3.64 -1.78 -10.59
CA ASN A 202 5.06 -2.10 -10.56
C ASN A 202 5.65 -1.90 -9.16
N LEU A 203 5.27 -0.85 -8.43
CA LEU A 203 5.75 -0.62 -7.06
C LEU A 203 5.18 -1.66 -6.08
N LEU A 204 3.88 -1.99 -6.17
CA LEU A 204 3.27 -3.05 -5.36
C LEU A 204 3.93 -4.41 -5.62
N PHE A 205 4.26 -4.72 -6.88
CA PHE A 205 4.95 -5.95 -7.26
C PHE A 205 6.42 -6.00 -6.82
N GLN A 206 7.15 -4.88 -6.86
CA GLN A 206 8.57 -4.83 -6.51
C GLN A 206 8.85 -4.69 -5.00
N TYR A 207 7.96 -4.03 -4.25
CA TYR A 207 8.23 -3.60 -2.86
C TYR A 207 7.19 -4.07 -1.82
N GLY A 208 6.06 -4.65 -2.24
CA GLY A 208 5.02 -5.17 -1.35
C GLY A 208 3.75 -4.32 -1.28
N PRO A 209 2.77 -4.72 -0.44
CA PRO A 209 1.59 -3.90 -0.11
C PRO A 209 1.94 -2.49 0.38
N ALA A 210 1.00 -1.55 0.24
CA ALA A 210 1.18 -0.15 0.61
C ALA A 210 -0.03 0.46 1.34
N TRP A 211 0.22 1.57 2.02
CA TRP A 211 -0.77 2.51 2.58
C TRP A 211 -0.66 3.87 1.87
#